data_AF-A0A5K7YB94-F1
#
_entry.id   AF-A0A5K7YB94-F1
#
_cell.length_a   1.000
_cell.length_b   1.000
_cell.length_c   1.000
_cell.angle_alpha   90.00
_cell.angle_beta   90.00
_cell.angle_gamma   90.00
#
_symmetry.space_group_name_H-M   'P 1'
#
loop_
_entity.id
_entity.type
_entity.pdbx_description
1 polymer ?
#
loop_
_entity_poly.entity_id
_entity_poly.type
_entity_poly.pdbx_seq_one_letter_code
_entity_poly.pdbx_strand_id
1 'polypeptide(L)'
;MRSERRETFDALAMAMIAYADYNPESDALFEVMCSVEKLAELCGQLYRYDSGRKSYDPILHALRDWEQANLIVIDRDFDIEAKQYKAMRIWIRPEFFHGLGFSKLELRDVVASFSRWMEKQGLKESYQKRYAQHVLRLARANVASLDNKHKLRNLLNKLKTLVIGEDEALKQEKKHLAKALKEKKALAQSTHAPESPEHAAWRRFEAWKVTQPIAAVMAFERKMKTLYPSVQGQAIYLQYLEHLPDS
;
A
#
# COMPACT_ATOMS: atom_id res chain seq x y z
N MET A 1 11.75 -42.40 -4.99
CA MET A 1 10.38 -41.85 -5.17
C MET A 1 9.85 -41.14 -3.92
N ARG A 2 9.58 -41.81 -2.78
CA ARG A 2 9.09 -41.11 -1.55
C ARG A 2 10.13 -40.22 -0.85
N SER A 3 11.42 -40.55 -0.90
CA SER A 3 12.49 -39.75 -0.29
C SER A 3 12.72 -38.42 -1.03
N GLU A 4 12.92 -38.49 -2.34
CA GLU A 4 13.18 -37.32 -3.21
C GLU A 4 12.07 -36.27 -3.17
N ARG A 5 10.79 -36.69 -3.17
CA ARG A 5 9.66 -35.75 -3.03
C ARG A 5 9.67 -35.08 -1.67
N ARG A 6 9.98 -35.82 -0.60
CA ARG A 6 10.07 -35.28 0.76
C ARG A 6 11.21 -34.28 0.88
N GLU A 7 12.39 -34.62 0.34
CA GLU A 7 13.54 -33.73 0.28
C GLU A 7 13.22 -32.44 -0.50
N THR A 8 12.49 -32.56 -1.60
CA THR A 8 12.02 -31.40 -2.37
C THR A 8 11.08 -30.52 -1.54
N PHE A 9 10.15 -31.12 -0.80
CA PHE A 9 9.21 -30.38 0.04
C PHE A 9 9.93 -29.66 1.18
N ASP A 10 10.86 -30.34 1.85
CA ASP A 10 11.63 -29.77 2.97
C ASP A 10 12.53 -28.62 2.47
N ALA A 11 13.26 -28.81 1.36
CA ALA A 11 14.10 -27.78 0.77
C ALA A 11 13.28 -26.56 0.30
N LEU A 12 12.14 -26.80 -0.37
CA LEU A 12 11.26 -25.73 -0.84
C LEU A 12 10.63 -24.97 0.32
N ALA A 13 10.25 -25.66 1.40
CA ALA A 13 9.66 -25.03 2.58
C ALA A 13 10.65 -24.05 3.20
N MET A 14 11.89 -24.50 3.40
CA MET A 14 12.97 -23.66 3.92
C MET A 14 13.25 -22.46 3.01
N ALA A 15 13.31 -22.66 1.70
CA ALA A 15 13.55 -21.57 0.75
C ALA A 15 12.41 -20.55 0.76
N MET A 16 11.14 -21.00 0.78
CA MET A 16 9.99 -20.11 0.83
C MET A 16 9.94 -19.31 2.13
N ILE A 17 10.17 -19.96 3.27
CA ILE A 17 10.24 -19.29 4.59
C ILE A 17 11.35 -18.24 4.61
N ALA A 18 12.54 -18.56 4.10
CA ALA A 18 13.69 -17.65 4.11
C ALA A 18 13.50 -16.42 3.22
N TYR A 19 12.71 -16.54 2.15
CA TYR A 19 12.45 -15.45 1.19
C TYR A 19 11.07 -14.81 1.37
N ALA A 20 10.31 -15.19 2.40
CA ALA A 20 9.03 -14.58 2.71
C ALA A 20 9.19 -13.20 3.36
N ASP A 21 8.27 -12.30 3.06
CA ASP A 21 8.17 -11.00 3.70
C ASP A 21 7.39 -11.11 5.03
N TYR A 22 8.07 -10.85 6.14
CA TYR A 22 7.49 -10.85 7.48
C TYR A 22 7.07 -9.45 7.95
N ASN A 23 7.29 -8.41 7.13
CA ASN A 23 7.00 -7.04 7.52
C ASN A 23 5.48 -6.81 7.58
N PRO A 24 4.92 -6.50 8.75
CA PRO A 24 3.49 -6.25 8.86
C PRO A 24 3.08 -4.92 8.21
N GLU A 25 4.01 -4.04 7.82
CA GLU A 25 3.67 -2.83 7.08
C GLU A 25 3.52 -3.05 5.56
N SER A 26 3.92 -4.21 5.06
CA SER A 26 3.70 -4.60 3.67
C SER A 26 2.21 -4.86 3.39
N ASP A 27 1.81 -4.79 2.11
CA ASP A 27 0.40 -4.93 1.71
C ASP A 27 -0.15 -6.32 2.07
N ALA A 28 0.67 -7.35 1.94
CA ALA A 28 0.36 -8.72 2.31
C ALA A 28 1.50 -9.31 3.13
N LEU A 29 1.15 -10.15 4.11
CA LEU A 29 2.12 -10.87 4.91
C LEU A 29 2.55 -12.16 4.20
N PHE A 30 3.79 -12.57 4.41
CA PHE A 30 4.41 -13.80 3.89
C PHE A 30 4.41 -13.95 2.36
N GLU A 31 4.53 -12.83 1.64
CA GLU A 31 4.83 -12.89 0.20
C GLU A 31 6.24 -13.43 -0.03
N VAL A 32 6.39 -14.44 -0.88
CA VAL A 32 7.70 -14.95 -1.26
C VAL A 32 8.32 -14.00 -2.30
N MET A 33 9.34 -13.25 -1.90
CA MET A 33 9.88 -12.13 -2.68
C MET A 33 10.85 -12.55 -3.81
N CYS A 34 10.83 -13.82 -4.23
CA CYS A 34 11.67 -14.34 -5.30
C CYS A 34 10.86 -15.15 -6.33
N SER A 35 11.43 -15.36 -7.52
CA SER A 35 10.76 -16.11 -8.59
C SER A 35 10.78 -17.62 -8.32
N VAL A 36 9.85 -18.36 -8.94
CA VAL A 36 9.85 -19.84 -8.87
C VAL A 36 11.13 -20.44 -9.43
N GLU A 37 11.70 -19.84 -10.48
CA GLU A 37 13.02 -20.24 -10.98
C GLU A 37 14.11 -20.10 -9.90
N LYS A 38 14.09 -19.00 -9.13
CA LYS A 38 15.05 -18.80 -8.03
C LYS A 38 14.82 -19.80 -6.91
N LEU A 39 13.56 -20.11 -6.56
CA LEU A 39 13.25 -21.17 -5.61
C LEU A 39 13.81 -22.51 -6.08
N ALA A 40 13.64 -22.84 -7.36
CA ALA A 40 14.18 -24.07 -7.94
C ALA A 40 15.71 -24.13 -7.88
N GLU A 41 16.39 -23.02 -8.17
CA GLU A 41 17.84 -22.92 -8.03
C GLU A 41 18.28 -23.16 -6.57
N LEU A 42 17.60 -22.53 -5.60
CA LEU A 42 17.89 -22.69 -4.17
C LEU A 42 17.66 -24.13 -3.68
N CYS A 43 16.72 -24.85 -4.29
CA CYS A 43 16.43 -26.25 -3.97
C CYS A 43 17.33 -27.24 -4.74
N GLY A 44 18.22 -26.77 -5.63
CA GLY A 44 19.01 -27.64 -6.51
C GLY A 44 18.17 -28.37 -7.59
N GLN A 45 16.96 -27.89 -7.86
CA GLN A 45 15.97 -28.51 -8.76
C GLN A 45 15.78 -27.69 -10.05
N LEU A 46 16.69 -26.76 -10.36
CA LEU A 46 16.71 -26.01 -11.60
C LEU A 46 17.58 -26.73 -12.63
N TYR A 47 16.94 -27.35 -13.62
CA TYR A 47 17.63 -27.96 -14.75
C TYR A 47 17.72 -26.98 -15.93
N ARG A 48 18.89 -26.93 -16.57
CA ARG A 48 19.15 -26.10 -17.76
C ARG A 48 19.57 -27.03 -18.90
N TYR A 49 18.78 -27.06 -19.96
CA TYR A 49 19.09 -27.79 -21.19
C TYR A 49 20.12 -27.02 -22.02
N ASP A 50 20.85 -27.72 -22.88
CA ASP A 50 21.80 -27.12 -23.84
C ASP A 50 21.12 -26.10 -24.77
N SER A 51 19.82 -26.26 -25.02
CA SER A 51 18.99 -25.32 -25.79
C SER A 51 18.72 -23.99 -25.06
N GLY A 52 19.20 -23.82 -23.83
CA GLY A 52 18.88 -22.69 -22.95
C GLY A 52 17.50 -22.79 -22.26
N ARG A 53 16.72 -23.84 -22.54
CA ARG A 53 15.44 -24.10 -21.85
C ARG A 53 15.72 -24.42 -20.38
N LYS A 54 14.84 -23.95 -19.49
CA LYS A 54 14.89 -24.27 -18.06
C LYS A 54 13.71 -25.18 -17.70
N SER A 55 13.93 -26.18 -16.85
CA SER A 55 12.87 -26.97 -16.22
C SER A 55 13.08 -27.01 -14.71
N TYR A 56 11.96 -27.04 -13.99
CA TYR A 56 11.89 -27.14 -12.53
C TYR A 56 10.54 -27.77 -12.13
N ASP A 57 10.14 -28.81 -12.86
CA ASP A 57 8.86 -29.50 -12.70
C ASP A 57 8.62 -30.02 -11.26
N PRO A 58 9.60 -30.57 -10.52
CA PRO A 58 9.40 -30.97 -9.13
C PRO A 58 8.89 -29.84 -8.22
N ILE A 59 9.39 -28.62 -8.43
CA ILE A 59 8.96 -27.43 -7.69
C ILE A 59 7.55 -27.02 -8.09
N LEU A 60 7.22 -27.05 -9.38
CA LEU A 60 5.87 -26.75 -9.86
C LEU A 60 4.83 -27.74 -9.32
N HIS A 61 5.18 -29.03 -9.24
CA HIS A 61 4.33 -30.05 -8.65
C HIS A 61 4.14 -29.83 -7.15
N ALA A 62 5.21 -29.57 -6.39
CA ALA A 62 5.12 -29.28 -4.96
C ALA A 62 4.24 -28.06 -4.66
N LEU A 63 4.43 -26.97 -5.42
CA LEU A 63 3.61 -25.77 -5.31
C LEU A 63 2.13 -26.03 -5.60
N ARG A 64 1.84 -26.86 -6.61
CA ARG A 64 0.46 -27.26 -6.93
C ARG A 64 -0.16 -28.07 -5.80
N ASP A 65 0.57 -29.03 -5.24
CA ASP A 65 0.10 -29.86 -4.12
C ASP A 65 -0.19 -28.99 -2.88
N TRP A 66 0.68 -28.03 -2.56
CA TRP A 66 0.50 -27.12 -1.43
C TRP A 66 -0.64 -26.11 -1.63
N GLU A 67 -0.85 -25.64 -2.85
CA GLU A 67 -2.00 -24.81 -3.17
C GLU A 67 -3.31 -25.59 -3.02
N GLN A 68 -3.36 -26.84 -3.51
CA GLN A 68 -4.53 -27.71 -3.36
C GLN A 68 -4.81 -28.06 -1.90
N ALA A 69 -3.77 -28.22 -1.09
CA ALA A 69 -3.87 -28.39 0.36
C ALA A 69 -4.19 -27.08 1.11
N ASN A 70 -4.39 -25.96 0.41
CA ASN A 70 -4.69 -24.65 0.98
C ASN A 70 -3.64 -24.17 2.00
N LEU A 71 -2.36 -24.51 1.76
CA LEU A 71 -1.23 -24.06 2.58
C LEU A 71 -0.58 -22.79 2.00
N ILE A 72 -0.73 -22.55 0.70
CA ILE A 72 -0.23 -21.35 0.03
C ILE A 72 -1.31 -20.75 -0.87
N VAL A 73 -1.10 -19.51 -1.30
CA VAL A 73 -1.89 -18.84 -2.34
C VAL A 73 -0.96 -18.56 -3.50
N ILE A 74 -1.34 -18.96 -4.71
CA ILE A 74 -0.59 -18.65 -5.93
C ILE A 74 -1.46 -17.81 -6.84
N ASP A 75 -0.98 -16.61 -7.17
CA ASP A 75 -1.60 -15.79 -8.19
C ASP A 75 -0.96 -16.07 -9.55
N ARG A 76 -1.80 -16.47 -10.50
CA ARG A 76 -1.45 -16.73 -11.89
C ARG A 76 -2.20 -15.74 -12.76
N ASP A 77 -1.53 -15.24 -13.79
CA ASP A 77 -2.13 -14.33 -14.75
C ASP A 77 -1.63 -14.67 -16.15
N PHE A 78 -2.41 -14.33 -17.16
CA PHE A 78 -2.08 -14.59 -18.56
C PHE A 78 -2.03 -13.26 -19.31
N ASP A 79 -0.92 -13.05 -20.01
CA ASP A 79 -0.75 -11.93 -20.90
C ASP A 79 -1.37 -12.28 -22.26
N ILE A 80 -2.52 -11.68 -22.56
CA ILE A 80 -3.28 -11.93 -23.78
C ILE A 80 -2.52 -11.42 -25.00
N GLU A 81 -1.81 -10.28 -24.88
CA GLU A 81 -1.06 -9.67 -25.99
C GLU A 81 0.17 -10.50 -26.33
N ALA A 82 0.96 -10.87 -25.31
CA ALA A 82 2.14 -11.71 -25.49
C ALA A 82 1.81 -13.20 -25.70
N LYS A 83 0.55 -13.62 -25.48
CA LYS A 83 0.09 -15.02 -25.47
C LYS A 83 0.94 -15.91 -24.56
N GLN A 84 1.34 -15.39 -23.40
CA GLN A 84 2.24 -16.05 -22.46
C GLN A 84 1.71 -15.93 -21.04
N TYR A 85 2.02 -16.92 -20.20
CA TYR A 85 1.74 -16.83 -18.77
C TYR A 85 2.67 -15.83 -18.10
N LYS A 86 2.11 -15.00 -17.23
CA LYS A 86 2.89 -14.13 -16.35
C LYS A 86 3.56 -14.95 -15.26
N ALA A 87 4.66 -14.42 -14.74
CA ALA A 87 5.31 -14.99 -13.58
C ALA A 87 4.36 -15.00 -12.38
N MET A 88 4.41 -16.08 -11.60
CA MET A 88 3.55 -16.31 -10.45
C MET A 88 3.98 -15.48 -9.24
N ARG A 89 3.01 -15.08 -8.42
CA ARG A 89 3.25 -14.59 -7.05
C ARG A 89 2.74 -15.59 -6.04
N ILE A 90 3.45 -15.75 -4.93
CA ILE A 90 3.18 -16.78 -3.94
C ILE A 90 3.11 -16.14 -2.55
N TRP A 91 2.09 -16.49 -1.79
CA TRP A 91 1.95 -16.13 -0.37
C TRP A 91 1.81 -17.40 0.46
N ILE A 92 2.54 -17.46 1.57
CA ILE A 92 2.42 -18.55 2.53
C ILE A 92 1.23 -18.28 3.44
N ARG A 93 0.34 -19.25 3.61
CA ARG A 93 -0.79 -19.10 4.54
C ARG A 93 -0.36 -19.49 5.97
N PRO A 94 -1.00 -18.97 7.01
CA PRO A 94 -0.76 -19.37 8.39
C PRO A 94 -0.86 -20.88 8.62
N GLU A 95 -1.75 -21.56 7.88
CA GLU A 95 -1.94 -23.01 7.93
C GLU A 95 -0.68 -23.81 7.56
N PHE A 96 0.19 -23.25 6.70
CA PHE A 96 1.48 -23.86 6.37
C PHE A 96 2.36 -23.97 7.62
N PHE A 97 2.46 -22.89 8.40
CA PHE A 97 3.23 -22.87 9.65
C PHE A 97 2.60 -23.76 10.72
N HIS A 98 1.27 -23.86 10.74
CA HIS A 98 0.58 -24.81 11.61
C HIS A 98 0.96 -26.27 11.28
N GLY A 99 1.08 -26.62 9.99
CA GLY A 99 1.59 -27.92 9.57
C GLY A 99 3.03 -28.20 10.02
N LEU A 100 3.82 -27.16 10.29
CA LEU A 100 5.18 -27.24 10.85
C LEU A 100 5.21 -27.23 12.39
N GLY A 101 4.04 -27.17 13.04
CA GLY A 101 3.91 -27.19 14.50
C GLY A 101 3.80 -25.83 15.17
N PHE A 102 3.76 -24.72 14.41
CA PHE A 102 3.58 -23.39 14.99
C PHE A 102 2.11 -23.10 15.29
N SER A 103 1.83 -22.63 16.49
CA SER A 103 0.54 -22.05 16.85
C SER A 103 0.37 -20.64 16.26
N LYS A 104 -0.88 -20.16 16.21
CA LYS A 104 -1.18 -18.79 15.78
C LYS A 104 -0.52 -17.74 16.69
N LEU A 105 -0.39 -18.04 17.99
CA LEU A 105 0.24 -17.14 18.96
C LEU A 105 1.74 -17.02 18.70
N GLU A 106 2.43 -18.14 18.50
CA GLU A 106 3.86 -18.14 18.16
C GLU A 106 4.13 -17.40 16.85
N LEU A 107 3.27 -17.59 15.84
CA LEU A 107 3.41 -16.87 14.58
C LEU A 107 3.24 -15.35 14.74
N ARG A 108 2.31 -14.92 15.60
CA ARG A 108 2.14 -13.51 15.97
C ARG A 108 3.38 -12.98 16.68
N ASP A 109 3.92 -13.75 17.62
CA ASP A 109 5.11 -13.36 18.38
C ASP A 109 6.33 -13.25 17.48
N VAL A 110 6.48 -14.12 16.48
CA VAL A 110 7.54 -14.01 15.46
C VAL A 110 7.41 -12.69 14.70
N VAL A 111 6.22 -12.35 14.19
CA VAL A 111 6.00 -11.09 13.44
C VAL A 111 6.25 -9.87 14.34
N ALA A 112 5.72 -9.87 15.56
CA ALA A 112 5.89 -8.78 16.51
C ALA A 112 7.37 -8.61 16.94
N SER A 113 8.08 -9.72 17.12
CA SER A 113 9.52 -9.70 17.44
C SER A 113 10.36 -9.21 16.27
N PHE A 114 10.01 -9.61 15.05
CA PHE A 114 10.63 -9.10 13.84
C PHE A 114 10.46 -7.57 13.71
N SER A 115 9.25 -7.06 13.91
CA SER A 115 9.00 -5.60 13.91
C SER A 115 9.81 -4.87 14.97
N ARG A 116 9.81 -5.34 16.22
CA ARG A 116 10.60 -4.75 17.30
C ARG A 116 12.10 -4.76 17.00
N TRP A 117 12.59 -5.86 16.43
CA TRP A 117 13.98 -5.97 16.01
C TRP A 117 14.31 -4.98 14.88
N MET A 118 13.46 -4.86 13.87
CA MET A 118 13.62 -3.87 12.79
C MET A 118 13.68 -2.44 13.32
N GLU A 119 12.80 -2.10 14.28
CA GLU A 119 12.79 -0.78 14.92
C GLU A 119 14.07 -0.54 15.72
N LYS A 120 14.49 -1.51 16.54
CA LYS A 120 15.73 -1.41 17.33
C LYS A 120 16.98 -1.24 16.46
N GLN A 121 17.01 -1.87 15.30
CA GLN A 121 18.13 -1.79 14.35
C GLN A 121 18.02 -0.59 13.38
N GLY A 122 16.95 0.21 13.45
CA GLY A 122 16.72 1.33 12.52
C GLY A 122 16.52 0.88 11.06
N LEU A 123 16.13 -0.38 10.83
CA LEU A 123 16.04 -0.98 9.50
C LEU A 123 14.71 -0.72 8.79
N LYS A 124 13.76 -0.04 9.45
CA LYS A 124 12.40 0.17 8.97
C LYS A 124 12.35 0.80 7.58
N GLU A 125 13.04 1.92 7.38
CA GLU A 125 13.09 2.60 6.09
C GLU A 125 13.77 1.76 5.01
N SER A 126 14.82 1.03 5.38
CA SER A 126 15.54 0.12 4.47
C SER A 126 14.64 -1.00 3.96
N TYR A 127 13.87 -1.64 4.85
CA TYR A 127 12.92 -2.68 4.47
C TYR A 127 11.74 -2.13 3.66
N GLN A 128 11.21 -0.96 4.02
CA GLN A 128 10.19 -0.29 3.20
C GLN A 128 10.72 0.01 1.79
N LYS A 129 11.95 0.51 1.67
CA LYS A 129 12.59 0.75 0.37
C LYS A 129 12.79 -0.54 -0.41
N ARG A 130 13.22 -1.62 0.25
CA ARG A 130 13.39 -2.95 -0.36
C ARG A 130 12.07 -3.49 -0.88
N TYR A 131 10.98 -3.38 -0.10
CA TYR A 131 9.65 -3.78 -0.53
C TYR A 131 9.15 -2.92 -1.70
N ALA A 132 9.32 -1.60 -1.64
CA ALA A 132 8.97 -0.71 -2.76
C ALA A 132 9.75 -1.06 -4.05
N GLN A 133 11.06 -1.35 -3.93
CA GLN A 133 11.86 -1.83 -5.06
C GLN A 133 11.38 -3.17 -5.59
N HIS A 134 10.96 -4.08 -4.71
CA HIS A 134 10.33 -5.35 -5.11
C HIS A 134 9.05 -5.10 -5.90
N VAL A 135 8.13 -4.27 -5.41
CA VAL A 135 6.89 -3.90 -6.11
C VAL A 135 7.18 -3.25 -7.47
N LEU A 136 8.16 -2.34 -7.55
CA LEU A 136 8.59 -1.73 -8.82
C LEU A 136 9.17 -2.77 -9.79
N ARG A 137 9.96 -3.72 -9.29
CA ARG A 137 10.47 -4.84 -10.09
C ARG A 137 9.33 -5.71 -10.61
N LEU A 138 8.32 -5.98 -9.77
CA LEU A 138 7.13 -6.72 -10.19
C LEU A 138 6.34 -5.98 -11.27
N ALA A 139 6.19 -4.66 -11.16
CA ALA A 139 5.48 -3.84 -12.16
C ALA A 139 6.22 -3.76 -13.50
N ARG A 140 7.57 -3.83 -13.48
CA ARG A 140 8.40 -3.86 -14.70
C ARG A 140 8.50 -5.25 -15.33
N ALA A 141 8.35 -6.29 -14.53
CA ALA A 141 8.36 -7.67 -15.00
C ALA A 141 6.95 -8.09 -15.43
N ASN A 142 6.83 -9.05 -16.33
CA ASN A 142 5.54 -9.63 -16.69
C ASN A 142 5.05 -10.58 -15.58
N VAL A 143 4.71 -10.01 -14.42
CA VAL A 143 4.27 -10.72 -13.20
C VAL A 143 2.79 -10.42 -12.95
N ALA A 144 2.08 -11.36 -12.33
CA ALA A 144 0.69 -11.16 -11.94
C ALA A 144 0.50 -9.94 -10.99
N SER A 145 -0.40 -9.02 -11.35
CA SER A 145 -0.69 -7.82 -10.55
C SER A 145 -1.89 -8.03 -9.61
N LEU A 146 -1.84 -7.37 -8.44
CA LEU A 146 -2.93 -7.32 -7.47
C LEU A 146 -3.94 -6.20 -7.74
N ASP A 147 -3.66 -5.25 -8.65
CA ASP A 147 -4.41 -3.99 -8.76
C ASP A 147 -5.91 -4.21 -8.95
N ASN A 148 -6.28 -5.13 -9.85
CA ASN A 148 -7.67 -5.43 -10.19
C ASN A 148 -8.23 -6.66 -9.45
N LYS A 149 -7.49 -7.22 -8.48
CA LYS A 149 -7.84 -8.50 -7.81
C LYS A 149 -8.39 -8.28 -6.39
N HIS A 150 -9.53 -7.60 -6.29
CA HIS A 150 -10.16 -7.28 -4.99
C HIS A 150 -10.38 -8.49 -4.09
N LYS A 151 -10.84 -9.62 -4.63
CA LYS A 151 -11.07 -10.85 -3.84
C LYS A 151 -9.77 -11.39 -3.22
N LEU A 152 -8.68 -11.39 -3.99
CA LEU A 152 -7.38 -11.84 -3.52
C LEU A 152 -6.82 -10.87 -2.47
N ARG A 153 -6.90 -9.56 -2.70
CA ARG A 153 -6.50 -8.55 -1.69
C ARG A 153 -7.26 -8.73 -0.38
N ASN A 154 -8.57 -8.94 -0.45
CA ASN A 154 -9.39 -9.20 0.74
C ASN A 154 -8.98 -10.49 1.46
N LEU A 155 -8.67 -11.56 0.73
CA LEU A 155 -8.16 -12.79 1.31
C LEU A 155 -6.83 -12.56 2.03
N LEU A 156 -5.87 -11.91 1.37
CA LEU A 156 -4.55 -11.61 1.94
C LEU A 156 -4.66 -10.72 3.19
N ASN A 157 -5.55 -9.72 3.17
CA ASN A 157 -5.84 -8.88 4.33
C ASN A 157 -6.40 -9.71 5.50
N LYS A 158 -7.35 -10.64 5.24
CA LYS A 158 -7.87 -11.53 6.29
C LYS A 158 -6.78 -12.42 6.89
N LEU A 159 -5.88 -12.97 6.06
CA LEU A 159 -4.76 -13.77 6.53
C LEU A 159 -3.79 -12.95 7.38
N LYS A 160 -3.50 -11.71 6.96
CA LYS A 160 -2.68 -10.76 7.71
C LYS A 160 -3.30 -10.44 9.08
N THR A 161 -4.59 -10.12 9.12
CA THR A 161 -5.32 -9.84 10.38
C THR A 161 -5.36 -11.05 11.30
N LEU A 162 -5.51 -12.27 10.76
CA LEU A 162 -5.47 -13.51 11.56
C LEU A 162 -4.16 -13.63 12.37
N VAL A 163 -3.03 -13.29 11.74
CA VAL A 163 -1.70 -13.39 12.35
C VAL A 163 -1.44 -12.22 13.31
N ILE A 164 -1.60 -10.98 12.84
CA ILE A 164 -1.24 -9.78 13.60
C ILE A 164 -2.24 -9.49 14.74
N GLY A 165 -3.50 -9.92 14.58
CA GLY A 165 -4.61 -9.58 15.47
C GLY A 165 -5.33 -8.30 15.03
N GLU A 166 -6.60 -8.18 15.43
CA GLU A 166 -7.49 -7.08 15.01
C GLU A 166 -7.00 -5.71 15.52
N ASP A 167 -6.48 -5.63 16.75
CA ASP A 167 -6.04 -4.36 17.35
C ASP A 167 -4.85 -3.72 16.63
N GLU A 168 -3.84 -4.53 16.29
CA GLU A 168 -2.66 -4.04 15.58
C GLU A 168 -2.96 -3.78 14.10
N ALA A 169 -3.80 -4.59 13.47
CA ALA A 169 -4.29 -4.32 12.11
C ALA A 169 -5.06 -2.99 12.04
N LEU A 170 -5.95 -2.73 13.00
CA LEU A 170 -6.71 -1.49 13.09
C LEU A 170 -5.79 -0.26 13.30
N LYS A 171 -4.74 -0.40 14.13
CA LYS A 171 -3.74 0.66 14.30
C LYS A 171 -2.99 0.95 13.01
N GLN A 172 -2.61 -0.09 12.25
CA GLN A 172 -1.94 0.09 10.96
C GLN A 172 -2.86 0.75 9.92
N GLU A 173 -4.11 0.31 9.81
CA GLU A 173 -5.08 0.93 8.90
C GLU A 173 -5.27 2.41 9.21
N LYS A 174 -5.42 2.77 10.49
CA LYS A 174 -5.48 4.18 10.92
C LYS A 174 -4.24 4.97 10.49
N LYS A 175 -3.03 4.40 10.62
CA LYS A 175 -1.79 5.03 10.17
C LYS A 175 -1.77 5.23 8.64
N HIS A 176 -2.15 4.22 7.86
CA HIS A 176 -2.22 4.31 6.41
C HIS A 176 -3.25 5.34 5.94
N LEU A 177 -4.44 5.36 6.53
CA LEU A 177 -5.48 6.35 6.24
C LEU A 177 -4.99 7.77 6.56
N ALA A 178 -4.32 7.97 7.70
CA ALA A 178 -3.76 9.26 8.06
C ALA A 178 -2.69 9.73 7.06
N LYS A 179 -1.82 8.83 6.59
CA LYS A 179 -0.81 9.13 5.56
C LYS A 179 -1.46 9.49 4.22
N ALA A 180 -2.40 8.69 3.74
CA ALA A 180 -3.13 8.94 2.50
C ALA A 180 -3.91 10.26 2.55
N LEU A 181 -4.51 10.59 3.70
CA LEU A 181 -5.20 11.87 3.91
C LEU A 181 -4.22 13.05 3.86
N LYS A 182 -3.03 12.91 4.46
CA LYS A 182 -1.98 13.92 4.42
C LYS A 182 -1.47 14.16 3.00
N GLU A 183 -1.25 13.09 2.24
CA GLU A 183 -0.84 13.15 0.83
C GLU A 183 -1.91 13.80 -0.04
N LYS A 184 -3.20 13.45 0.14
CA LYS A 184 -4.31 14.13 -0.55
C LYS A 184 -4.41 15.61 -0.21
N LYS A 185 -4.22 16.00 1.06
CA LYS A 185 -4.18 17.42 1.48
C LYS A 185 -3.00 18.16 0.84
N ALA A 186 -1.82 17.56 0.81
CA ALA A 186 -0.64 18.15 0.18
C ALA A 186 -0.82 18.29 -1.34
N LEU A 187 -1.40 17.29 -2.00
CA LEU A 187 -1.73 17.35 -3.41
C LEU A 187 -2.74 18.48 -3.68
N ALA A 188 -3.84 18.54 -2.91
CA ALA A 188 -4.83 19.60 -3.01
C ALA A 188 -4.20 21.00 -2.84
N GLN A 189 -3.32 21.17 -1.85
CA GLN A 189 -2.55 22.41 -1.63
C GLN A 189 -1.63 22.76 -2.81
N SER A 190 -1.01 21.76 -3.45
CA SER A 190 -0.14 21.99 -4.63
C SER A 190 -0.91 22.32 -5.92
N THR A 191 -2.15 21.85 -6.04
CA THR A 191 -3.04 22.15 -7.19
C THR A 191 -3.88 23.40 -7.00
N HIS A 192 -3.82 24.07 -5.85
CA HIS A 192 -4.49 25.34 -5.67
C HIS A 192 -3.80 26.41 -6.55
N ALA A 193 -4.52 26.91 -7.56
CA ALA A 193 -4.17 28.16 -8.20
C ALA A 193 -4.10 29.27 -7.13
N PRO A 194 -3.15 30.22 -7.22
CA PRO A 194 -3.07 31.31 -6.27
C PRO A 194 -4.42 32.02 -6.21
N GLU A 195 -4.92 32.20 -5.00
CA GLU A 195 -6.22 32.82 -4.75
C GLU A 195 -6.27 34.21 -5.39
N SER A 196 -7.30 34.49 -6.18
CA SER A 196 -7.50 35.83 -6.74
C SER A 196 -7.56 36.85 -5.59
N PRO A 197 -6.88 38.00 -5.71
CA PRO A 197 -6.87 39.03 -4.66
C PRO A 197 -8.29 39.46 -4.26
N GLU A 198 -9.26 39.41 -5.19
CA GLU A 198 -10.68 39.69 -4.96
C GLU A 198 -11.33 38.66 -4.02
N HIS A 199 -10.99 37.38 -4.17
CA HIS A 199 -11.53 36.30 -3.36
C HIS A 199 -10.96 36.31 -1.94
N ALA A 200 -9.68 36.62 -1.80
CA ALA A 200 -9.04 36.83 -0.50
C ALA A 200 -9.66 38.02 0.25
N ALA A 201 -10.00 39.10 -0.47
CA ALA A 201 -10.64 40.27 0.10
C ALA A 201 -12.08 40.00 0.54
N TRP A 202 -12.84 39.24 -0.27
CA TRP A 202 -14.18 38.77 0.10
C TRP A 202 -14.18 37.94 1.38
N ARG A 203 -13.24 36.98 1.54
CA ARG A 203 -13.16 36.16 2.76
C ARG A 203 -12.91 36.99 4.02
N ARG A 204 -12.06 38.01 3.93
CA ARG A 204 -11.75 38.88 5.08
C ARG A 204 -12.94 39.77 5.43
N PHE A 205 -13.66 40.28 4.43
CA PHE A 205 -14.90 41.03 4.66
C PHE A 205 -16.01 40.17 5.29
N GLU A 206 -16.21 38.93 4.80
CA GLU A 206 -17.19 38.00 5.40
C GLU A 206 -16.82 37.64 6.85
N ALA A 207 -15.53 37.44 7.15
CA ALA A 207 -15.08 37.21 8.52
C ALA A 207 -15.37 38.40 9.45
N TRP A 208 -15.17 39.63 8.97
CA TRP A 208 -15.53 40.85 9.71
C TRP A 208 -17.06 40.99 9.86
N LYS A 209 -17.83 40.68 8.81
CA LYS A 209 -19.29 40.75 8.83
C LYS A 209 -19.92 39.87 9.91
N VAL A 210 -19.32 38.70 10.18
CA VAL A 210 -19.78 37.78 11.24
C VAL A 210 -19.59 38.35 12.65
N THR A 211 -18.60 39.24 12.86
CA THR A 211 -18.32 39.83 14.18
C THR A 211 -19.07 41.13 14.44
N GLN A 212 -19.74 41.70 13.44
CA GLN A 212 -20.38 43.02 13.54
C GLN A 212 -21.91 42.94 13.57
N PRO A 213 -22.59 43.88 14.27
CA PRO A 213 -24.03 44.03 14.18
C PRO A 213 -24.50 44.33 12.76
N ILE A 214 -25.62 43.73 12.34
CA ILE A 214 -26.18 43.87 10.98
C ILE A 214 -26.34 45.34 10.55
N ALA A 215 -26.73 46.22 11.48
CA ALA A 215 -26.87 47.65 11.21
C ALA A 215 -25.56 48.33 10.81
N ALA A 216 -24.43 47.95 11.42
CA ALA A 216 -23.11 48.49 11.11
C ALA A 216 -22.62 48.00 9.74
N VAL A 217 -22.84 46.72 9.43
CA VAL A 217 -22.53 46.13 8.11
C VAL A 217 -23.33 46.82 7.01
N MET A 218 -24.64 47.01 7.21
CA MET A 218 -25.50 47.66 6.22
C MET A 218 -25.13 49.13 5.99
N ALA A 219 -24.78 49.86 7.05
CA ALA A 219 -24.32 51.24 6.94
C ALA A 219 -23.00 51.32 6.15
N PHE A 220 -22.08 50.39 6.41
CA PHE A 220 -20.80 50.27 5.71
C PHE A 220 -20.99 49.95 4.22
N GLU A 221 -21.76 48.91 3.87
CA GLU A 221 -22.03 48.54 2.48
C GLU A 221 -22.71 49.66 1.69
N ARG A 222 -23.66 50.38 2.32
CA ARG A 222 -24.30 51.55 1.71
C ARG A 222 -23.29 52.67 1.44
N LYS A 223 -22.43 52.98 2.41
CA LYS A 223 -21.37 53.98 2.26
C LYS A 223 -20.42 53.62 1.12
N MET A 224 -19.98 52.38 1.05
CA MET A 224 -19.06 51.92 0.01
C MET A 224 -19.69 51.91 -1.38
N LYS A 225 -20.97 51.53 -1.51
CA LYS A 225 -21.71 51.61 -2.79
C LYS A 225 -21.88 53.04 -3.30
N THR A 226 -22.02 54.01 -2.39
CA THR A 226 -22.08 55.44 -2.74
C THR A 226 -20.72 55.98 -3.18
N LEU A 227 -19.63 55.52 -2.55
CA LEU A 227 -18.26 55.95 -2.88
C LEU A 227 -17.72 55.32 -4.17
N TYR A 228 -18.13 54.08 -4.47
CA TYR A 228 -17.65 53.30 -5.62
C TYR A 228 -18.80 52.78 -6.51
N PRO A 229 -19.62 53.66 -7.11
CA PRO A 229 -20.80 53.26 -7.88
C PRO A 229 -20.47 52.54 -9.19
N SER A 230 -19.25 52.72 -9.71
CA SER A 230 -18.77 52.12 -10.96
C SER A 230 -18.14 50.73 -10.78
N VAL A 231 -17.85 50.30 -9.54
CA VAL A 231 -17.22 49.00 -9.26
C VAL A 231 -18.29 47.96 -8.98
N GLN A 232 -18.35 46.91 -9.81
CA GLN A 232 -19.35 45.86 -9.71
C GLN A 232 -18.71 44.48 -9.54
N GLY A 233 -19.47 43.53 -9.00
CA GLY A 233 -19.01 42.15 -8.82
C GLY A 233 -17.95 42.00 -7.72
N GLN A 234 -17.03 41.06 -7.89
CA GLN A 234 -16.06 40.67 -6.85
C GLN A 234 -14.96 41.72 -6.61
N ALA A 235 -14.74 42.64 -7.55
CA ALA A 235 -13.77 43.73 -7.41
C ALA A 235 -14.12 44.73 -6.29
N ILE A 236 -15.40 44.81 -5.88
CA ILE A 236 -15.83 45.73 -4.83
C ILE A 236 -15.24 45.35 -3.45
N TYR A 237 -14.94 44.06 -3.25
CA TYR A 237 -14.41 43.57 -1.97
C TYR A 237 -12.98 44.03 -1.70
N LEU A 238 -12.20 44.33 -2.74
CA LEU A 238 -10.87 44.97 -2.58
C LEU A 238 -11.01 46.35 -1.93
N GLN A 239 -11.97 47.14 -2.41
CA GLN A 239 -12.26 48.46 -1.85
C GLN A 239 -12.84 48.35 -0.44
N TYR A 240 -13.70 47.36 -0.18
CA TYR A 240 -14.24 47.17 1.17
C TYR A 240 -13.12 46.92 2.17
N LEU A 241 -12.11 46.15 1.79
CA LEU A 241 -10.99 45.81 2.66
C LEU A 241 -10.12 47.02 3.01
N GLU A 242 -9.90 47.94 2.07
CA GLU A 242 -9.15 49.19 2.30
C GLU A 242 -9.85 50.14 3.29
N HIS A 243 -11.18 50.04 3.40
CA HIS A 243 -12.01 50.92 4.23
C HIS A 243 -12.56 50.24 5.49
N LEU A 244 -12.21 48.98 5.73
CA LEU A 244 -12.58 48.31 6.97
C LEU A 244 -12.00 49.11 8.14
N PRO A 245 -12.81 49.52 9.13
CA PRO A 245 -12.28 50.14 10.34
C PRO A 245 -11.34 49.13 10.98
N ASP A 246 -10.11 49.57 11.27
CA ASP A 246 -8.97 48.74 11.67
C ASP A 246 -9.39 47.48 12.46
N SER A 247 -8.97 46.32 11.95
CA SER A 247 -8.95 45.05 12.69
C SER A 247 -8.05 45.12 13.90
#